data_AF-A0A1Q3ECF2-F1
#
_entry.id   AF-A0A1Q3ECF2-F1
#
_cell.length_a   1.000
_cell.length_b   1.000
_cell.length_c   1.000
_cell.angle_alpha   90.00
_cell.angle_beta   90.00
_cell.angle_gamma   90.00
#
_symmetry.space_group_name_H-M   'P 1'
#
loop_
_entity.id
_entity.type
_entity.pdbx_description
1 polymer ?
#
loop_
_entity_poly.entity_id
_entity_poly.type
_entity_poly.pdbx_seq_one_letter_code
_entity_poly.pdbx_strand_id
1 'polypeptide(L)'
;MLLSRISTSSLFTLLYLWTIFLTVLPLPLPTGDNNAGNIDNAAPVFFGPPQPPILIQIAIANKDTPKEHAFIAVGDTLLHAVYPTNTDHTQLIPEKEDMSTKAAMEAYRLGMKTIGEAKFGSKFEEGKVIEELLKIKLPPIAENGNCWDFIMIVLKKMKKDGRIVGDADSVLEKYKDIYEERKQARMKRVSVSQ
;
A
#
# COMPACT_ATOMS: atom_id res chain seq x y z
N MET A 1 -23.05 -5.30 -51.37
CA MET A 1 -22.83 -4.56 -50.10
C MET A 1 -24.17 -4.47 -49.38
N LEU A 2 -24.43 -5.39 -48.44
CA LEU A 2 -25.64 -5.39 -47.61
C LEU A 2 -25.34 -4.67 -46.28
N LEU A 3 -26.23 -3.76 -45.90
CA LEU A 3 -26.25 -3.14 -44.59
C LEU A 3 -26.44 -4.18 -43.48
N SER A 4 -25.77 -3.97 -42.35
CA SER A 4 -26.30 -4.37 -41.04
C SER A 4 -26.10 -3.20 -40.08
N ARG A 5 -27.21 -2.52 -39.81
CA ARG A 5 -27.37 -1.53 -38.75
C ARG A 5 -27.40 -2.30 -37.43
N ILE A 6 -26.39 -2.12 -36.59
CA ILE A 6 -26.46 -2.56 -35.19
C ILE A 6 -26.80 -1.34 -34.33
N SER A 7 -27.93 -1.52 -33.64
CA SER A 7 -28.71 -0.57 -32.85
C SER A 7 -27.91 0.07 -31.71
N THR A 8 -27.85 1.40 -31.70
CA THR A 8 -27.25 2.23 -30.63
C THR A 8 -28.17 2.46 -29.44
N SER A 9 -29.33 1.79 -29.38
CA SER A 9 -30.37 2.11 -28.39
C SER A 9 -30.22 1.41 -27.02
N SER A 10 -29.15 0.64 -26.78
CA SER A 10 -29.02 -0.16 -25.54
C SER A 10 -28.04 0.42 -24.49
N LEU A 11 -27.23 1.43 -24.85
CA LEU A 11 -26.22 1.98 -23.92
C LEU A 11 -26.78 3.04 -22.95
N PHE A 12 -27.92 3.66 -23.26
CA PHE A 12 -28.49 4.72 -22.43
C PHE A 12 -29.34 4.21 -21.25
N THR A 13 -29.90 2.99 -21.34
CA THR A 13 -30.75 2.42 -20.29
C THR A 13 -29.96 1.89 -19.09
N LEU A 14 -28.67 1.57 -19.25
CA LEU A 14 -27.80 1.09 -18.16
C LEU A 14 -27.25 2.22 -17.27
N LEU A 15 -27.26 3.47 -17.76
CA LEU A 15 -26.77 4.64 -17.01
C LEU A 15 -27.79 5.21 -16.02
N TYR A 16 -29.09 4.90 -16.17
CA TYR A 16 -30.13 5.38 -15.24
C TYR A 16 -30.32 4.51 -13.99
N LEU A 17 -29.76 3.30 -13.94
CA LEU A 17 -29.99 2.37 -12.82
C LEU A 17 -29.01 2.55 -11.65
N TRP A 18 -27.98 3.39 -11.77
CA TRP A 18 -26.96 3.58 -10.71
C TRP A 18 -27.18 4.81 -9.82
N THR A 19 -28.10 5.72 -10.15
CA THR A 19 -28.34 6.92 -9.34
C THR A 19 -29.36 6.73 -8.22
N ILE A 20 -30.05 5.59 -8.15
CA ILE A 20 -31.15 5.38 -7.19
C ILE A 20 -30.68 4.69 -5.90
N PHE A 21 -29.45 4.15 -5.83
CA PHE A 21 -28.99 3.37 -4.67
C PHE A 21 -28.21 4.14 -3.58
N LEU A 22 -28.18 5.47 -3.60
CA LEU A 22 -27.52 6.30 -2.58
C LEU A 22 -28.46 7.13 -1.69
N THR A 23 -29.76 6.88 -1.76
CA THR A 23 -30.72 7.39 -0.77
C THR A 23 -31.31 6.22 -0.02
N VAL A 24 -30.81 5.95 1.18
CA VAL A 24 -31.47 5.34 2.37
C VAL A 24 -30.36 4.67 3.19
N LEU A 25 -29.71 5.46 4.02
CA LEU A 25 -29.23 5.04 5.34
C LEU A 25 -29.20 6.30 6.21
N PRO A 26 -30.33 6.73 6.79
CA PRO A 26 -30.26 7.66 7.89
C PRO A 26 -29.71 6.89 9.10
N LEU A 27 -28.42 7.07 9.41
CA LEU A 27 -27.95 6.78 10.77
C LEU A 27 -28.37 7.98 11.64
N PRO A 28 -29.22 7.80 12.67
CA PRO A 28 -29.44 8.83 13.65
C PRO A 28 -28.27 8.77 14.66
N LEU A 29 -27.59 9.89 14.86
CA LEU A 29 -26.70 10.10 16.00
C LEU A 29 -27.09 11.43 16.68
N PRO A 30 -26.86 11.54 18.00
CA PRO A 30 -27.93 11.72 18.98
C PRO A 30 -28.33 13.17 19.22
N THR A 31 -29.55 13.29 19.73
CA THR A 31 -30.20 14.45 20.35
C THR A 31 -29.25 15.33 21.18
N GLY A 32 -29.02 16.54 20.68
CA GLY A 32 -28.66 17.71 21.47
C GLY A 32 -29.89 18.62 21.57
N ASP A 33 -30.29 18.92 22.79
CA ASP A 33 -31.50 19.60 23.21
C ASP A 33 -31.86 20.91 22.47
N ASN A 34 -33.16 21.00 22.15
CA ASN A 34 -34.07 22.15 22.33
C ASN A 34 -33.65 23.52 21.77
N ASN A 35 -34.09 23.80 20.54
CA ASN A 35 -35.01 24.92 20.30
C ASN A 35 -35.64 24.84 18.90
N ALA A 36 -36.96 24.97 18.87
CA ALA A 36 -37.77 25.03 17.66
C ALA A 36 -37.49 26.30 16.86
N GLY A 37 -37.46 26.18 15.52
CA GLY A 37 -37.66 27.30 14.61
C GLY A 37 -36.78 27.26 13.37
N ASN A 38 -37.42 27.19 12.21
CA ASN A 38 -36.89 27.54 10.89
C ASN A 38 -36.11 26.44 10.13
N ILE A 39 -36.85 25.47 9.59
CA ILE A 39 -36.39 24.53 8.56
C ILE A 39 -36.52 25.21 7.19
N ASP A 40 -35.70 26.24 6.89
CA ASP A 40 -35.66 26.82 5.54
C ASP A 40 -34.26 27.34 5.13
N ASN A 41 -33.24 27.17 5.96
CA ASN A 41 -31.86 27.56 5.64
C ASN A 41 -30.86 26.46 6.02
N ALA A 42 -31.07 25.25 5.52
CA ALA A 42 -29.96 24.30 5.45
C ALA A 42 -28.95 24.85 4.45
N ALA A 43 -27.89 25.49 4.96
CA ALA A 43 -26.77 25.94 4.15
C ALA A 43 -26.31 24.77 3.25
N PRO A 44 -26.08 24.99 1.95
CA PRO A 44 -25.61 23.93 1.08
C PRO A 44 -24.32 23.35 1.67
N VAL A 45 -24.30 22.03 1.86
CA VAL A 45 -23.09 21.30 2.26
C VAL A 45 -22.08 21.51 1.13
N PHE A 46 -21.19 22.48 1.31
CA PHE A 46 -20.15 22.79 0.36
C PHE A 46 -19.09 21.70 0.49
N PHE A 47 -19.21 20.65 -0.33
CA PHE A 47 -18.09 19.76 -0.57
C PHE A 47 -17.04 20.60 -1.30
N GLY A 48 -16.01 21.03 -0.56
CA GLY A 48 -14.87 21.72 -1.14
C GLY A 48 -14.27 20.91 -2.30
N PRO A 49 -13.49 21.54 -3.17
CA PRO A 49 -12.85 20.84 -4.29
C PRO A 49 -12.12 19.59 -3.78
N PRO A 50 -12.13 18.48 -4.54
CA PRO A 50 -11.47 17.24 -4.13
C PRO A 50 -10.02 17.54 -3.78
N GLN A 51 -9.60 17.15 -2.57
CA GLN A 51 -8.22 17.34 -2.14
C GLN A 51 -7.29 16.56 -3.07
N PRO A 52 -6.15 17.14 -3.50
CA PRO A 52 -5.19 16.43 -4.32
C PRO A 52 -4.65 15.20 -3.58
N PRO A 53 -4.36 14.10 -4.29
CA PRO A 53 -3.78 12.92 -3.68
C PRO A 53 -2.40 13.24 -3.10
N ILE A 54 -2.13 12.69 -1.92
CA ILE A 54 -0.83 12.68 -1.27
C ILE A 54 0.07 11.69 -2.02
N LEU A 55 1.20 12.21 -2.52
CA LEU A 55 2.25 11.42 -3.16
C LEU A 55 3.33 11.08 -2.14
N ILE A 56 3.76 9.83 -2.16
CA ILE A 56 4.64 9.28 -1.15
C ILE A 56 5.70 8.40 -1.81
N GLN A 57 6.97 8.59 -1.47
CA GLN A 57 8.04 7.76 -2.01
C GLN A 57 7.97 6.34 -1.48
N ILE A 58 8.19 5.39 -2.39
CA ILE A 58 8.45 3.99 -2.08
C ILE A 58 9.97 3.79 -2.17
N ALA A 59 10.59 3.47 -1.04
CA ALA A 59 12.03 3.23 -0.98
C ALA A 59 12.32 1.89 -0.31
N ILE A 60 13.46 1.29 -0.66
CA ILE A 60 13.91 0.02 -0.09
C ILE A 60 15.22 0.23 0.61
N ALA A 61 15.31 -0.29 1.83
CA ALA A 61 16.51 -0.29 2.65
C ALA A 61 16.87 -1.70 3.08
N ASN A 62 18.12 -1.87 3.52
CA ASN A 62 18.58 -3.10 4.13
C ASN A 62 19.49 -2.81 5.31
N LYS A 63 19.30 -3.58 6.36
CA LYS A 63 20.22 -3.62 7.49
C LYS A 63 21.17 -4.81 7.31
N ASP A 64 22.47 -4.54 7.38
CA ASP A 64 23.48 -5.59 7.30
C ASP A 64 23.49 -6.35 8.62
N THR A 65 22.73 -7.44 8.70
CA THR A 65 22.71 -8.34 9.86
C THR A 65 22.94 -9.78 9.40
N PRO A 66 23.31 -10.71 10.32
CA PRO A 66 23.56 -12.11 9.96
C PRO A 66 22.39 -12.78 9.24
N LYS A 67 21.17 -12.31 9.48
CA LYS A 67 19.97 -12.63 8.69
C LYS A 67 19.65 -11.39 7.84
N GLU A 68 19.68 -11.50 6.52
CA GLU A 68 19.37 -10.36 5.65
C GLU A 68 18.02 -9.76 6.00
N HIS A 69 17.96 -8.45 6.21
CA HIS A 69 16.77 -7.78 6.72
C HIS A 69 16.45 -6.54 5.90
N ALA A 70 15.33 -6.61 5.18
CA ALA A 70 14.92 -5.60 4.21
C ALA A 70 13.72 -4.81 4.72
N PHE A 71 13.69 -3.52 4.37
CA PHE A 71 12.61 -2.59 4.70
C PHE A 71 12.03 -2.00 3.42
N ILE A 72 10.73 -1.73 3.45
CA ILE A 72 10.05 -0.86 2.50
C ILE A 72 9.51 0.37 3.24
N ALA A 73 9.94 1.55 2.80
CA ALA A 73 9.39 2.82 3.26
C ALA A 73 8.14 3.14 2.44
N VAL A 74 7.03 3.39 3.13
CA VAL A 74 5.82 4.01 2.57
C VAL A 74 5.65 5.31 3.34
N GLY A 75 6.29 6.36 2.85
CA GLY A 75 6.31 7.68 3.48
C GLY A 75 7.22 7.71 4.69
N ASP A 76 6.69 8.15 5.82
CA ASP A 76 7.46 8.17 7.07
C ASP A 76 7.32 6.86 7.88
N THR A 77 6.68 5.84 7.30
CA THR A 77 6.56 4.52 7.91
C THR A 77 7.48 3.52 7.22
N LEU A 78 8.33 2.86 8.00
CA LEU A 78 9.10 1.70 7.56
C LEU A 78 8.38 0.42 7.92
N LEU A 79 8.17 -0.42 6.91
CA LEU A 79 7.59 -1.76 7.07
C LEU A 79 8.67 -2.80 6.79
N HIS A 80 8.66 -3.87 7.56
CA HIS A 80 9.54 -5.02 7.37
C HIS A 80 8.83 -6.30 7.84
N ALA A 81 9.48 -7.44 7.65
CA ALA A 81 9.03 -8.69 8.23
C ALA A 81 10.08 -9.19 9.21
N VAL A 82 9.66 -9.68 10.38
CA VAL A 82 10.56 -10.22 11.41
C VAL A 82 10.45 -11.72 11.50
N TYR A 83 11.57 -12.36 11.86
CA TYR A 83 11.58 -13.75 12.25
C TYR A 83 10.94 -13.88 13.63
N PRO A 84 9.90 -14.72 13.78
CA PRO A 84 9.28 -14.94 15.07
C PRO A 84 10.30 -15.52 16.06
N THR A 85 10.24 -15.06 17.30
CA THR A 85 11.07 -15.55 18.41
C THR A 85 10.55 -16.86 18.99
N ASN A 86 9.26 -17.15 18.84
CA ASN A 86 8.62 -18.40 19.25
C ASN A 86 8.60 -19.42 18.10
N THR A 87 8.90 -20.68 18.45
CA THR A 87 8.99 -21.82 17.51
C THR A 87 7.66 -22.21 16.85
N ASP A 88 6.53 -21.72 17.37
CA ASP A 88 5.20 -22.06 16.86
C ASP A 88 4.83 -21.28 15.59
N HIS A 89 5.58 -20.24 15.27
CA HIS A 89 5.39 -19.45 14.06
C HIS A 89 6.32 -19.95 12.96
N THR A 90 5.71 -20.54 11.94
CA THR A 90 6.41 -21.02 10.74
C THR A 90 6.58 -19.94 9.69
N GLN A 91 6.06 -18.73 9.91
CA GLN A 91 6.02 -17.60 8.97
C GLN A 91 6.65 -16.36 9.58
N LEU A 92 7.23 -15.52 8.73
CA LEU A 92 7.63 -14.17 9.11
C LEU A 92 6.41 -13.32 9.49
N ILE A 93 6.60 -12.37 10.40
CA ILE A 93 5.53 -11.49 10.88
C ILE A 93 5.79 -10.07 10.33
N PRO A 94 4.87 -9.50 9.52
CA PRO A 94 4.96 -8.10 9.13
C PRO A 94 4.88 -7.17 10.33
N GLU A 95 5.80 -6.22 10.41
CA GLU A 95 5.87 -5.21 11.47
C GLU A 95 6.15 -3.83 10.87
N LYS A 96 5.82 -2.81 11.66
CA LYS A 96 6.23 -1.44 11.41
C LYS A 96 7.35 -1.09 12.39
N GLU A 97 8.31 -0.30 11.93
CA GLU A 97 9.34 0.22 12.81
C GLU A 97 8.76 1.36 13.67
N ASP A 98 9.02 1.35 14.97
CA ASP A 98 8.56 2.38 15.93
C ASP A 98 9.39 3.68 15.90
N MET A 99 10.08 3.95 14.78
CA MET A 99 10.82 5.19 14.56
C MET A 99 10.56 5.71 13.15
N SER A 100 10.75 7.03 12.96
CA SER A 100 10.62 7.66 11.66
C SER A 100 11.63 7.10 10.66
N THR A 101 11.29 7.17 9.37
CA THR A 101 12.17 6.69 8.29
C THR A 101 13.55 7.37 8.38
N LYS A 102 13.59 8.67 8.67
CA LYS A 102 14.84 9.43 8.84
C LYS A 102 15.68 8.92 10.01
N ALA A 103 15.06 8.71 11.18
CA ALA A 103 15.76 8.21 12.36
C ALA A 103 16.34 6.81 12.12
N ALA A 104 15.59 5.93 11.44
CA ALA A 104 16.05 4.60 11.08
C ALA A 104 17.21 4.62 10.08
N MET A 105 17.19 5.52 9.09
CA MET A 105 18.33 5.70 8.18
C MET A 105 19.62 6.03 8.94
N GLU A 106 19.53 6.97 9.89
CA GLU A 106 20.68 7.42 10.67
C GLU A 106 21.14 6.32 11.64
N ALA A 107 20.22 5.71 12.40
CA ALA A 107 20.52 4.70 13.41
C ALA A 107 21.07 3.40 12.82
N TYR A 108 20.51 2.93 11.71
CA TYR A 108 20.89 1.66 11.08
C TYR A 108 21.82 1.84 9.88
N ARG A 109 22.22 3.08 9.55
CA ARG A 109 23.04 3.42 8.38
C ARG A 109 22.46 2.85 7.08
N LEU A 110 21.13 2.94 6.92
CA LEU A 110 20.44 2.35 5.78
C LEU A 110 20.69 3.19 4.53
N GLY A 111 21.25 2.55 3.50
CA GLY A 111 21.17 3.08 2.14
C GLY A 111 19.78 2.84 1.57
N MET A 112 18.97 3.89 1.45
CA MET A 112 17.67 3.80 0.78
C MET A 112 17.83 3.98 -0.73
N LYS A 113 17.24 3.06 -1.51
CA LYS A 113 17.01 3.23 -2.95
C LYS A 113 15.53 3.52 -3.17
N THR A 114 15.20 4.72 -3.64
CA THR A 114 13.84 5.06 -4.09
C THR A 114 13.53 4.31 -5.39
N ILE A 115 12.43 3.57 -5.42
CA ILE A 115 12.03 2.75 -6.58
C ILE A 115 10.78 3.26 -7.28
N GLY A 116 9.97 4.08 -6.61
CA GLY A 116 8.76 4.65 -7.18
C GLY A 116 8.01 5.55 -6.20
N GLU A 117 6.77 5.85 -6.55
CA GLU A 117 5.86 6.67 -5.74
C GLU A 117 4.51 5.98 -5.60
N ALA A 118 3.84 6.24 -4.48
CA ALA A 118 2.49 5.80 -4.17
C ALA A 118 1.56 7.01 -3.99
N LYS A 119 0.29 6.85 -4.36
CA LYS A 119 -0.76 7.85 -4.17
C LYS A 119 -1.80 7.40 -3.16
N PHE A 120 -2.17 8.32 -2.28
CA PHE A 120 -3.24 8.17 -1.28
C PHE A 120 -4.13 9.41 -1.31
N GLY A 121 -5.44 9.24 -1.19
CA GLY A 121 -6.40 10.34 -1.09
C GLY A 121 -6.35 11.08 0.24
N SER A 122 -5.80 10.48 1.31
CA SER A 122 -5.59 11.14 2.61
C SER A 122 -4.59 10.38 3.49
N LYS A 123 -4.13 11.03 4.57
CA LYS A 123 -3.33 10.37 5.62
C LYS A 123 -4.07 9.25 6.34
N PHE A 124 -5.39 9.37 6.47
CA PHE A 124 -6.22 8.31 7.03
C PHE A 124 -6.25 7.06 6.13
N GLU A 125 -6.32 7.27 4.82
CA GLU A 125 -6.27 6.16 3.86
C GLU A 125 -4.89 5.49 3.83
N GLU A 126 -3.81 6.27 3.87
CA GLU A 126 -2.44 5.77 4.02
C GLU A 126 -2.32 4.84 5.25
N GLY A 127 -2.82 5.28 6.41
CA GLY A 127 -2.82 4.47 7.64
C GLY A 127 -3.59 3.15 7.49
N LYS A 128 -4.77 3.18 6.86
CA LYS A 128 -5.55 1.95 6.57
C LYS A 128 -4.80 1.00 5.67
N VAL A 129 -4.17 1.50 4.61
CA VAL A 129 -3.38 0.65 3.70
C VAL A 129 -2.22 0.02 4.45
N ILE A 130 -1.51 0.79 5.29
CA ILE A 130 -0.43 0.24 6.13
C ILE A 130 -0.95 -0.87 7.05
N GLU A 131 -2.08 -0.68 7.73
CA GLU A 131 -2.68 -1.71 8.58
C GLU A 131 -3.06 -2.98 7.80
N GLU A 132 -3.51 -2.85 6.55
CA GLU A 132 -3.76 -3.99 5.68
C GLU A 132 -2.47 -4.71 5.28
N LEU A 133 -1.40 -3.95 4.99
CA LEU A 133 -0.09 -4.52 4.65
C LEU A 133 0.49 -5.33 5.83
N LEU A 134 0.26 -4.88 7.06
CA LEU A 134 0.68 -5.59 8.28
C LEU A 134 -0.09 -6.90 8.53
N LYS A 135 -1.23 -7.11 7.87
CA LYS A 135 -2.06 -8.33 8.00
C LYS A 135 -1.77 -9.37 6.91
N ILE A 136 -0.82 -9.09 6.02
CA ILE A 136 -0.47 -9.99 4.92
C ILE A 136 0.13 -11.28 5.47
N LYS A 137 -0.41 -12.42 5.03
CA LYS A 137 0.17 -13.74 5.31
C LYS A 137 1.39 -13.95 4.42
N LEU A 138 2.52 -14.26 5.07
CA LEU A 138 3.78 -14.53 4.39
C LEU A 138 3.98 -16.03 4.12
N PRO A 139 4.77 -16.41 3.11
CA PRO A 139 5.12 -17.80 2.90
C PRO A 139 5.87 -18.36 4.13
N PRO A 140 5.75 -19.67 4.40
CA PRO A 140 6.51 -20.32 5.46
C PRO A 140 8.02 -20.14 5.28
N ILE A 141 8.73 -19.96 6.39
CA ILE A 141 10.20 -19.87 6.44
C ILE A 141 10.83 -21.17 5.90
N ALA A 142 10.20 -22.32 6.17
CA ALA A 142 10.62 -23.63 5.66
C ALA A 142 10.56 -23.73 4.12
N GLU A 143 9.76 -22.88 3.47
CA GLU A 143 9.63 -22.78 2.01
C GLU A 143 10.52 -21.66 1.43
N ASN A 144 11.57 -21.26 2.16
CA ASN A 144 12.49 -20.16 1.85
C ASN A 144 11.90 -18.74 1.97
N GLY A 145 10.77 -18.57 2.66
CA GLY A 145 10.20 -17.27 2.95
C GLY A 145 11.21 -16.35 3.66
N ASN A 146 11.48 -15.18 3.08
CA ASN A 146 12.43 -14.20 3.60
C ASN A 146 11.88 -12.76 3.56
N CYS A 147 12.58 -11.81 4.18
CA CYS A 147 12.14 -10.41 4.29
C CYS A 147 12.00 -9.70 2.93
N TRP A 148 12.68 -10.16 1.88
CA TRP A 148 12.53 -9.63 0.53
C TRP A 148 11.24 -10.11 -0.14
N ASP A 149 10.79 -11.33 0.16
CA ASP A 149 9.50 -11.81 -0.35
C ASP A 149 8.35 -10.93 0.17
N PHE A 150 8.45 -10.47 1.42
CA PHE A 150 7.50 -9.50 1.97
C PHE A 150 7.43 -8.21 1.14
N ILE A 151 8.57 -7.61 0.80
CA ILE A 151 8.61 -6.41 -0.04
C ILE A 151 7.95 -6.67 -1.41
N MET A 152 8.24 -7.82 -2.03
CA MET A 152 7.59 -8.21 -3.30
C MET A 152 6.07 -8.27 -3.15
N ILE A 153 5.58 -8.86 -2.06
CA ILE A 153 4.15 -9.03 -1.81
C ILE A 153 3.48 -7.67 -1.55
N VAL A 154 4.13 -6.79 -0.79
CA VAL A 154 3.66 -5.41 -0.57
C VAL A 154 3.53 -4.66 -1.90
N LEU A 155 4.57 -4.67 -2.74
CA LEU A 155 4.54 -4.00 -4.04
C LEU A 155 3.45 -4.55 -4.97
N LYS A 156 3.27 -5.88 -4.99
CA LYS A 156 2.19 -6.52 -5.77
C LYS A 156 0.80 -6.11 -5.27
N LYS A 157 0.60 -6.01 -3.95
CA LYS A 157 -0.67 -5.50 -3.38
C LYS A 157 -0.89 -4.04 -3.75
N MET A 158 0.12 -3.18 -3.58
CA MET A 158 0.03 -1.76 -3.95
C MET A 158 -0.26 -1.56 -5.45
N LYS A 159 0.32 -2.40 -6.33
CA LYS A 159 -0.03 -2.44 -7.76
C LYS A 159 -1.49 -2.83 -7.97
N LYS A 160 -1.93 -3.93 -7.35
CA LYS A 160 -3.31 -4.42 -7.46
C LYS A 160 -4.33 -3.37 -7.00
N ASP A 161 -3.99 -2.63 -5.96
CA ASP A 161 -4.83 -1.58 -5.39
C ASP A 161 -4.72 -0.24 -6.14
N GLY A 162 -3.98 -0.18 -7.26
CA GLY A 162 -3.83 1.01 -8.09
C GLY A 162 -3.12 2.17 -7.39
N ARG A 163 -2.30 1.86 -6.39
CA ARG A 163 -1.62 2.85 -5.52
C ARG A 163 -0.32 3.35 -6.11
N ILE A 164 0.35 2.56 -6.94
CA ILE A 164 1.63 2.95 -7.55
C ILE A 164 1.36 3.99 -8.65
N VAL A 165 2.15 5.06 -8.63
CA VAL A 165 2.08 6.15 -9.61
C VAL A 165 2.93 5.82 -10.83
N GLY A 166 2.39 6.08 -12.01
CA GLY A 166 3.06 5.80 -13.28
C GLY A 166 3.00 4.31 -13.65
N ASP A 167 4.10 3.80 -14.18
CA ASP A 167 4.21 2.40 -14.59
C ASP A 167 4.56 1.49 -13.40
N ALA A 168 3.55 0.80 -12.87
CA ALA A 168 3.70 -0.12 -11.77
C ALA A 168 4.59 -1.34 -12.11
N ASP A 169 4.67 -1.73 -13.38
CA ASP A 169 5.55 -2.81 -13.81
C ASP A 169 7.02 -2.38 -13.74
N SER A 170 7.33 -1.14 -14.10
CA SER A 170 8.67 -0.56 -13.92
C SER A 170 9.12 -0.56 -12.45
N VAL A 171 8.23 -0.26 -11.50
CA VAL A 171 8.57 -0.28 -10.06
C VAL A 171 8.88 -1.71 -9.59
N LEU A 172 8.12 -2.70 -10.06
CA LEU A 172 8.37 -4.11 -9.74
C LEU A 172 9.67 -4.61 -10.39
N GLU A 173 10.00 -4.17 -11.59
CA GLU A 173 11.24 -4.53 -12.29
C GLU A 173 12.47 -3.96 -11.57
N LYS A 174 12.47 -2.67 -11.23
CA LYS A 174 13.52 -2.05 -10.41
C LYS A 174 13.74 -2.80 -9.09
N TYR A 175 12.67 -3.28 -8.48
CA TYR A 175 12.79 -4.09 -7.28
C TYR A 175 13.44 -5.45 -7.54
N LYS A 176 13.05 -6.15 -8.62
CA LYS A 176 13.68 -7.41 -9.01
C LYS A 176 15.18 -7.25 -9.27
N ASP A 177 15.58 -6.14 -9.91
CA ASP A 177 17.00 -5.85 -10.15
C ASP A 177 17.76 -5.72 -8.83
N ILE A 178 17.22 -4.97 -7.86
CA ILE A 178 17.80 -4.85 -6.51
C ILE A 178 17.90 -6.22 -5.83
N TYR A 179 16.86 -7.05 -5.95
CA TYR A 179 16.82 -8.38 -5.36
C TYR A 179 17.88 -9.32 -5.96
N GLU A 180 18.02 -9.33 -7.29
CA GLU A 180 19.01 -10.17 -7.98
C GLU A 180 20.45 -9.67 -7.76
N GLU A 181 20.71 -8.36 -7.76
CA GLU A 181 22.00 -7.76 -7.36
C GLU A 181 22.44 -8.29 -5.99
N ARG A 182 21.52 -8.34 -5.03
CA ARG A 182 21.77 -8.82 -3.66
C ARG A 182 22.06 -10.32 -3.63
N LYS A 183 21.24 -11.11 -4.30
CA LYS A 183 21.42 -12.55 -4.39
C LYS A 183 22.80 -12.90 -4.99
N GLN A 184 23.22 -12.19 -6.03
CA GLN A 184 24.56 -12.34 -6.62
C GLN A 184 25.68 -11.93 -5.64
N ALA A 185 25.54 -10.80 -4.96
CA ALA A 185 26.50 -10.36 -3.94
C ALA A 185 26.67 -11.37 -2.80
N ARG A 186 25.57 -12.01 -2.37
CA ARG A 186 25.58 -13.08 -1.37
C ARG A 186 26.35 -14.30 -1.86
N MET A 187 26.06 -14.78 -3.06
CA MET A 187 26.75 -15.93 -3.66
C MET A 187 28.27 -15.71 -3.74
N LYS A 188 28.68 -14.49 -4.11
CA LYS A 188 30.11 -14.11 -4.17
C LYS A 188 30.80 -14.08 -2.79
N ARG A 189 30.12 -13.65 -1.72
CA ARG A 189 30.68 -13.65 -0.36
C ARG A 189 30.91 -15.08 0.16
N VAL A 190 29.99 -15.99 -0.14
CA VAL A 190 30.10 -17.41 0.26
C VAL A 190 31.26 -18.09 -0.48
N SER A 191 31.44 -17.84 -1.78
CA SER A 191 32.52 -18.45 -2.56
C SER A 191 33.93 -17.98 -2.22
N VAL A 192 34.07 -16.81 -1.58
CA VAL A 192 35.38 -16.25 -1.15
C VAL A 192 35.76 -16.72 0.26
N SER A 193 34.82 -17.32 0.99
CA SER A 193 35.02 -17.81 2.36
C SER A 193 35.32 -19.32 2.42
N GLN A 194 35.46 -19.98 1.27
CA GLN A 194 35.88 -21.37 1.10
C GLN A 194 37.32 -21.42 0.57
#